data_AF-A0A183H089-F1
#
_entry.id   AF-A0A183H089-F1
#
_cell.length_a   1.000
_cell.length_b   1.000
_cell.length_c   1.000
_cell.angle_alpha   90.00
_cell.angle_beta   90.00
_cell.angle_gamma   90.00
#
_symmetry.space_group_name_H-M   'P 1'
#
loop_
_entity.id
_entity.type
_entity.pdbx_description
1 polymer ?
#
loop_
_entity_poly.entity_id
_entity_poly.type
_entity_poly.pdbx_seq_one_letter_code
_entity_poly.pdbx_strand_id
1 'polypeptide(L)'
;MGKKQKSMKQNELDVGEAQATGDYSIKPSEKTAVLDTSQWPLLLKNFDKLNVRSNHYTPLPEGCSPLKRDIKNYVSSGCINLDKPANPSSHEVVAWVKRILRVDKTGHSGTLDPKV
;
A
#
# COMPACT_ATOMS: atom_id res chain seq x y z
N MET A 1 28.83 28.88 -2.48
CA MET A 1 27.39 29.21 -2.39
C MET A 1 26.61 27.92 -2.15
N GLY A 2 26.30 27.61 -0.89
CA GLY A 2 25.60 26.38 -0.52
C GLY A 2 24.11 26.47 -0.86
N LYS A 3 23.61 25.51 -1.66
CA LYS A 3 22.18 25.34 -1.87
C LYS A 3 21.57 24.82 -0.57
N LYS A 4 20.88 25.68 0.17
CA LYS A 4 20.02 25.29 1.30
C LYS A 4 18.97 24.29 0.79
N GLN A 5 19.07 23.04 1.22
CA GLN A 5 17.96 22.10 1.11
C GLN A 5 16.79 22.64 1.92
N LYS A 6 15.68 22.90 1.24
CA LYS A 6 14.45 23.40 1.84
C LYS A 6 13.79 22.22 2.55
N SER A 7 13.91 22.13 3.88
CA SER A 7 13.17 21.13 4.65
C SER A 7 11.68 21.48 4.57
N MET A 8 10.91 20.69 3.81
CA MET A 8 9.45 20.80 3.81
C MET A 8 8.94 20.54 5.23
N LYS A 9 8.19 21.49 5.78
CA LYS A 9 7.48 21.33 7.06
C LYS A 9 6.51 20.15 6.92
N GLN A 10 6.70 19.11 7.72
CA GLN A 10 5.86 17.90 7.75
C GLN A 10 4.44 18.13 8.32
N ASN A 11 4.09 19.35 8.75
CA ASN A 11 2.87 19.61 9.54
C ASN A 11 1.59 19.95 8.74
N GLU A 12 1.61 19.93 7.40
CA GLU A 12 0.42 20.28 6.58
C GLU A 12 0.00 19.20 5.57
N LEU A 13 0.69 18.05 5.50
CA LEU A 13 0.34 16.99 4.57
C LEU A 13 -0.70 16.05 5.18
N ASP A 14 -1.71 15.70 4.39
CA ASP A 14 -2.66 14.65 4.78
C ASP A 14 -1.92 13.34 5.04
N VAL A 15 -2.44 12.50 5.93
CA VAL A 15 -1.80 11.23 6.31
C VAL A 15 -1.58 10.34 5.09
N GLY A 16 -2.50 10.36 4.11
CA GLY A 16 -2.35 9.62 2.86
C GLY A 16 -1.18 10.12 2.00
N GLU A 17 -1.01 11.44 1.88
CA GLU A 17 0.09 12.05 1.13
C GLU A 17 1.45 11.80 1.81
N ALA A 18 1.50 11.91 3.13
CA ALA A 18 2.67 11.58 3.92
C ALA A 18 3.06 10.10 3.73
N GLN A 19 2.08 9.20 3.74
CA GLN A 19 2.29 7.77 3.52
C GLN A 19 2.75 7.42 2.10
N ALA A 20 2.28 8.14 1.09
CA ALA A 20 2.67 7.92 -0.29
C ALA A 20 4.10 8.42 -0.57
N THR A 21 4.49 9.55 0.03
CA THR A 21 5.80 10.17 -0.20
C THR A 21 6.90 9.61 0.71
N GLY A 22 6.54 9.14 1.90
CA GLY A 22 7.48 8.66 2.91
C GLY A 22 8.22 7.38 2.50
N ASP A 23 9.45 7.22 3.00
CA ASP A 23 10.20 5.97 2.88
C ASP A 23 10.14 5.17 4.17
N TYR A 24 9.24 4.18 4.18
CA TYR A 24 9.00 3.31 5.33
C TYR A 24 9.73 2.00 5.12
N SER A 25 10.89 1.87 5.75
CA SER A 25 11.68 0.65 5.78
C SER A 25 12.15 0.37 7.20
N ILE A 26 12.13 -0.91 7.57
CA ILE A 26 12.79 -1.38 8.79
C ILE A 26 14.28 -1.35 8.48
N LYS A 27 15.09 -0.80 9.39
CA LYS A 27 16.55 -0.79 9.26
C LYS A 27 17.13 -1.79 10.26
N PRO A 28 18.20 -2.51 9.89
CA PRO A 28 18.89 -3.36 10.84
C PRO A 28 19.45 -2.51 11.98
N SER A 29 19.35 -3.04 13.20
CA SER A 29 19.77 -2.36 14.43
C SER A 29 20.29 -3.38 15.42
N GLU A 30 21.28 -3.00 16.23
CA GLU A 30 21.77 -3.85 17.33
C GLU A 30 20.83 -3.80 18.55
N LYS A 31 20.05 -2.72 18.69
CA LYS A 31 19.12 -2.51 19.82
C LYS A 31 17.68 -2.51 19.34
N THR A 32 16.77 -2.96 20.21
CA THR A 32 15.32 -2.81 20.00
C THR A 32 15.00 -1.32 19.90
N ALA A 33 14.67 -0.86 18.71
CA ALA A 33 14.39 0.56 18.48
C ALA A 33 12.98 0.89 19.00
N VAL A 34 12.86 1.96 19.80
CA VAL A 34 11.58 2.55 20.18
C VAL A 34 11.16 3.47 19.02
N LEU A 35 10.64 2.88 17.94
CA LEU A 35 10.11 3.62 16.80
C LEU A 35 8.61 3.82 17.01
N ASP A 36 8.12 5.06 16.90
CA ASP A 36 6.68 5.28 16.75
C ASP A 36 6.30 4.99 15.29
N THR A 37 5.64 3.85 15.07
CA THR A 37 5.18 3.42 13.75
C THR A 37 3.67 3.51 13.58
N SER A 38 2.99 4.28 14.43
CA SER A 38 1.53 4.42 14.44
C SER A 38 0.95 5.01 13.14
N GLN A 39 1.73 5.83 12.43
CA GLN A 39 1.34 6.47 11.17
C GLN A 39 1.94 5.80 9.92
N TRP A 40 2.67 4.69 10.09
CA TRP A 40 3.23 3.96 8.95
C TRP A 40 2.11 3.30 8.11
N PRO A 41 2.30 3.14 6.80
CA PRO A 41 1.24 2.70 5.91
C PRO A 41 0.92 1.21 6.06
N LEU A 42 -0.36 0.89 5.88
CA LEU A 42 -0.87 -0.47 5.65
C LEU A 42 -0.38 -1.47 6.71
N LEU A 43 0.35 -2.49 6.29
CA LEU A 43 0.83 -3.60 7.12
C LEU A 43 1.98 -3.22 8.05
N LEU A 44 2.63 -2.09 7.83
CA LEU A 44 3.72 -1.62 8.70
C LEU A 44 3.23 -0.72 9.84
N LYS A 45 1.92 -0.46 9.92
CA LYS A 45 1.32 0.30 11.01
C LYS A 45 1.50 -0.43 12.34
N ASN A 46 2.04 0.24 13.36
CA ASN A 46 2.33 -0.34 14.67
C ASN A 46 3.30 -1.55 14.63
N PHE A 47 4.24 -1.55 13.68
CA PHE A 47 5.31 -2.55 13.61
C PHE A 47 6.07 -2.72 14.94
N ASP A 48 6.23 -1.65 15.72
CA ASP A 48 6.85 -1.66 17.05
C ASP A 48 6.19 -2.61 18.06
N LYS A 49 4.93 -3.01 17.83
CA LYS A 49 4.20 -3.94 18.70
C LYS A 49 4.43 -5.41 18.37
N LEU A 50 5.19 -5.72 17.32
CA LEU A 50 5.50 -7.11 16.96
C LEU A 50 6.62 -7.68 17.85
N ASN A 51 6.50 -8.95 18.21
CA ASN A 51 7.56 -9.64 18.94
C ASN A 51 8.82 -9.77 18.08
N VAL A 52 9.94 -9.28 18.60
CA VAL A 52 11.23 -9.29 17.90
C VAL A 52 12.02 -10.56 18.23
N ARG A 53 12.31 -11.37 17.21
CA ARG A 53 13.22 -12.52 17.33
C ARG A 53 14.68 -12.16 17.02
N SER A 54 14.90 -11.33 16.00
CA SER A 54 16.22 -10.80 15.62
C SER A 54 16.04 -9.46 14.93
N ASN A 55 16.91 -8.49 15.24
CA ASN A 55 16.99 -7.19 14.55
C ASN A 55 18.13 -7.13 13.52
N HIS A 56 18.88 -8.22 13.38
CA HIS A 56 20.03 -8.30 12.50
C HIS A 56 19.66 -9.05 11.22
N TYR A 57 19.74 -8.35 10.09
CA TYR A 57 19.60 -8.91 8.74
C TYR A 57 20.28 -7.98 7.73
N THR A 58 20.57 -8.50 6.54
CA THR A 58 21.11 -7.72 5.42
C THR A 58 19.96 -7.29 4.51
N PRO A 59 19.61 -6.00 4.42
CA PRO A 59 18.57 -5.53 3.50
C PRO A 59 19.01 -5.76 2.06
N LEU A 60 18.18 -6.45 1.28
CA LEU A 60 18.37 -6.60 -0.15
C LEU A 60 17.58 -5.52 -0.90
N PRO A 61 18.09 -5.01 -2.04
CA PRO A 61 17.43 -3.94 -2.80
C PRO A 61 16.23 -4.42 -3.64
N GLU A 62 15.87 -5.70 -3.54
CA GLU A 62 14.80 -6.29 -4.34
C GLU A 62 13.40 -5.98 -3.78
N GLY A 63 12.46 -5.69 -4.67
CA GLY A 63 11.09 -5.35 -4.29
C GLY A 63 10.92 -3.90 -3.83
N CYS A 64 9.73 -3.60 -3.31
CA CYS A 64 9.39 -2.27 -2.82
C CYS A 64 8.19 -2.29 -1.87
N SER A 65 8.04 -1.23 -1.08
CA SER A 65 6.86 -1.01 -0.24
C SER A 65 5.57 -0.97 -1.09
N PRO A 66 4.41 -1.45 -0.60
CA PRO A 66 3.18 -1.52 -1.40
C PRO A 66 2.76 -0.22 -2.09
N LEU A 67 2.94 0.93 -1.42
CA LEU A 67 2.59 2.25 -1.97
C LEU A 67 3.63 2.82 -2.96
N LYS A 68 4.79 2.16 -3.09
CA LYS A 68 5.90 2.55 -3.98
C LYS A 68 6.05 1.65 -5.20
N ARG A 69 5.14 0.71 -5.41
CA ARG A 69 5.14 -0.16 -6.59
C ARG A 69 4.96 0.67 -7.85
N ASP A 70 5.63 0.29 -8.93
CA ASP A 70 5.31 0.81 -10.26
C ASP A 70 3.85 0.46 -10.60
N ILE A 71 3.25 1.26 -11.49
CA ILE A 71 1.81 1.16 -11.79
C ILE A 71 1.39 -0.23 -12.25
N LYS A 72 2.25 -0.94 -13.01
CA LYS A 72 1.93 -2.27 -13.53
C LYS A 72 1.86 -3.29 -12.40
N ASN A 73 2.86 -3.32 -11.52
CA ASN A 73 2.88 -4.21 -10.36
C ASN A 73 1.83 -3.83 -9.32
N TYR A 74 1.54 -2.54 -9.15
CA TYR A 74 0.49 -2.05 -8.28
C TYR A 74 -0.88 -2.56 -8.70
N VAL A 75 -1.24 -2.41 -9.98
CA VAL A 75 -2.51 -2.92 -10.53
C VAL A 75 -2.58 -4.44 -10.46
N SER A 76 -1.48 -5.14 -10.77
CA SER A 76 -1.42 -6.60 -10.74
C SER A 76 -1.62 -7.19 -9.33
N SER A 77 -1.28 -6.42 -8.29
CA SER A 77 -1.48 -6.79 -6.87
C SER A 77 -2.63 -6.01 -6.21
N GLY A 78 -3.49 -5.37 -7.02
CA GLY A 78 -4.47 -4.41 -6.55
C GLY A 78 -5.78 -5.06 -6.08
N CYS A 79 -6.51 -4.30 -5.27
CA CYS A 79 -7.89 -4.58 -4.89
C CYS A 79 -8.71 -3.30 -5.09
N ILE A 80 -9.93 -3.43 -5.59
CA ILE A 80 -10.84 -2.30 -5.82
C ILE A 80 -12.06 -2.49 -4.92
N ASN A 81 -12.27 -1.54 -4.01
CA ASN A 81 -13.52 -1.45 -3.27
C ASN A 81 -14.60 -0.85 -4.18
N LEU A 82 -15.26 -1.72 -4.94
CA LEU A 82 -16.19 -1.31 -5.98
C LEU A 82 -17.62 -1.25 -5.42
N ASP A 83 -18.27 -0.10 -5.59
CA ASP A 83 -19.71 0.03 -5.40
C ASP A 83 -20.43 -0.54 -6.63
N LYS A 84 -21.06 -1.69 -6.46
CA LYS A 84 -21.64 -2.45 -7.57
C LYS A 84 -22.98 -1.78 -7.96
N PRO A 85 -23.18 -1.37 -9.22
CA PRO A 85 -24.47 -0.84 -9.63
C PRO A 85 -25.56 -1.92 -9.64
N ALA A 86 -26.80 -1.47 -9.46
CA ALA A 86 -27.98 -2.31 -9.63
C ALA A 86 -28.16 -2.74 -11.10
N ASN A 87 -28.66 -3.96 -11.27
CA ASN A 87 -28.97 -4.73 -12.48
C ASN A 87 -27.90 -5.67 -13.05
N PRO A 88 -26.62 -5.29 -13.29
CA PRO A 88 -25.65 -6.24 -13.79
C PRO A 88 -25.32 -7.29 -12.72
N SER A 89 -25.05 -8.50 -13.17
CA SER A 89 -24.50 -9.55 -12.32
C SER A 89 -23.08 -9.21 -11.88
N SER A 90 -22.64 -9.78 -10.76
CA SER A 90 -21.25 -9.60 -10.28
C SER A 90 -20.21 -10.07 -11.31
N HIS A 91 -20.53 -11.11 -12.10
CA HIS A 91 -19.66 -11.61 -13.15
C HIS A 91 -19.50 -10.63 -14.32
N GLU A 92 -20.58 -9.93 -14.71
CA GLU A 92 -20.53 -8.90 -15.75
C GLU A 92 -19.68 -7.71 -15.32
N VAL A 93 -19.88 -7.23 -14.09
CA VAL A 93 -19.10 -6.09 -13.55
C VAL A 93 -17.61 -6.42 -13.51
N VAL A 94 -17.25 -7.61 -13.02
CA VAL A 94 -15.86 -8.06 -13.00
C VAL A 94 -15.29 -8.19 -14.42
N ALA A 95 -16.06 -8.69 -15.39
CA ALA A 95 -15.64 -8.76 -16.79
C ALA A 95 -15.40 -7.36 -17.40
N TRP A 96 -16.20 -6.36 -17.02
CA TRP A 96 -15.98 -4.98 -17.45
C TRP A 96 -14.69 -4.40 -16.87
N VAL A 97 -14.44 -4.58 -15.57
CA VAL A 97 -13.20 -4.14 -14.91
C VAL A 97 -11.98 -4.77 -15.61
N LYS A 98 -12.04 -6.08 -15.89
CA LYS A 98 -10.98 -6.80 -16.62
C LYS A 98 -10.69 -6.15 -17.98
N ARG A 99 -11.74 -5.85 -18.74
CA ARG A 99 -11.64 -5.24 -20.09
C ARG A 99 -11.12 -3.80 -20.03
N ILE A 100 -11.56 -3.00 -19.05
CA ILE A 100 -11.16 -1.60 -18.87
C ILE A 100 -9.66 -1.52 -18.51
N LEU A 101 -9.23 -2.30 -17.51
CA LEU A 101 -7.85 -2.29 -17.03
C LEU A 101 -6.90 -3.16 -17.88
N ARG A 102 -7.44 -3.98 -18.79
CA ARG A 102 -6.70 -4.89 -19.67
C ARG A 102 -5.78 -5.85 -18.90
N VAL A 103 -6.30 -6.41 -17.82
CA VAL A 103 -5.57 -7.36 -16.96
C VAL A 103 -5.93 -8.81 -17.30
N ASP A 104 -5.02 -9.74 -17.02
CA ASP A 104 -5.19 -11.15 -17.39
C ASP A 104 -6.23 -11.87 -16.52
N LYS A 105 -6.37 -11.48 -15.25
CA LYS A 105 -7.22 -12.13 -14.26
C LYS A 105 -7.93 -11.11 -13.37
N THR A 106 -9.16 -11.42 -13.00
CA THR A 106 -9.98 -10.65 -12.06
C THR A 106 -10.89 -11.61 -11.28
N GLY A 107 -11.29 -11.23 -10.07
CA GLY A 107 -12.22 -11.99 -9.22
C GLY A 107 -13.03 -11.05 -8.32
N HIS A 108 -14.01 -11.60 -7.60
CA HIS A 108 -14.81 -10.86 -6.60
C HIS A 108 -14.93 -11.66 -5.30
N SER A 109 -15.20 -10.97 -4.20
CA SER A 109 -15.25 -11.55 -2.84
C SER A 109 -16.55 -12.32 -2.53
N GLY A 110 -17.60 -12.10 -3.33
CA GLY A 110 -18.90 -12.76 -3.19
C GLY A 110 -19.88 -12.27 -4.25
N THR A 111 -20.88 -13.08 -4.59
CA THR A 111 -21.89 -12.69 -5.58
C THR A 111 -22.94 -11.82 -4.89
N LEU A 112 -23.06 -10.58 -5.33
CA LEU A 112 -24.19 -9.72 -5.02
C LEU A 112 -25.30 -9.92 -6.05
N ASP A 113 -26.55 -9.94 -5.57
CA ASP A 113 -27.71 -10.11 -6.42
C ASP A 113 -27.85 -8.97 -7.44
N PRO A 114 -28.44 -9.21 -8.62
CA PRO A 114 -28.67 -8.17 -9.61
C PRO A 114 -29.53 -7.01 -9.10
N LYS A 115 -30.39 -7.21 -8.11
CA LYS A 115 -31.34 -6.18 -7.63
C LYS A 115 -30.83 -5.36 -6.44
N VAL A 116 -29.60 -5.60 -5.98
CA VAL A 116 -28.92 -4.73 -5.01
C VAL A 116 -28.09 -3.67 -5.72
#